data_AF-A0A9X0QEK6-F1
#
_entry.id   AF-A0A9X0QEK6-F1
#
_cell.length_a   1.000
_cell.length_b   1.000
_cell.length_c   1.000
_cell.angle_alpha   90.00
_cell.angle_beta   90.00
_cell.angle_gamma   90.00
#
_symmetry.space_group_name_H-M   'P 1'
#
loop_
_entity.id
_entity.type
_entity.pdbx_description
1 polymer ?
#
loop_
_entity_poly.entity_id
_entity_poly.type
_entity_poly.pdbx_seq_one_letter_code
_entity_poly.pdbx_strand_id
1 'polypeptide(L)' 'MQVHLFRGPGRIFGCTENATGSNLPSQLGPWNSFKSITLNRDEEPTPGINTRECLDDIKNYGFHLTDAHVRITEKAT' A
#
# COMPACT_ATOMS: atom_id res chain seq x y z
N MET A 1 4.54 -12.04 2.33
CA MET A 1 3.15 -11.60 2.04
C MET A 1 3.11 -11.06 0.62
N GLN A 2 2.21 -11.54 -0.24
CA GLN A 2 2.06 -11.00 -1.59
C GLN A 2 1.19 -9.74 -1.52
N VAL A 3 1.71 -8.61 -1.99
CA VAL A 3 1.02 -7.32 -1.98
C VAL A 3 0.91 -6.75 -3.38
N HIS A 4 -0.21 -6.08 -3.63
CA HIS A 4 -0.56 -5.44 -4.88
C HIS A 4 -0.47 -3.92 -4.69
N LEU A 5 0.27 -3.26 -5.58
CA LEU A 5 0.55 -1.84 -5.51
C LEU A 5 -0.35 -1.09 -6.50
N PHE A 6 -0.96 -0.04 -5.98
CA PHE A 6 -1.88 0.82 -6.70
C PHE A 6 -1.39 2.27 -6.66
N ARG A 7 -1.61 3.00 -7.75
CA ARG A 7 -1.44 4.45 -7.83
C ARG A 7 -2.80 5.13 -7.76
N GLY A 8 -2.93 6.06 -6.82
CA GLY A 8 -4.04 7.01 -6.76
C GLY A 8 -3.67 8.32 -7.46
N PRO A 9 -4.51 9.37 -7.35
CA PRO A 9 -4.21 10.70 -7.84
C PRO A 9 -2.93 11.28 -7.23
N GLY A 10 -2.22 12.11 -8.00
CA GLY A 10 -1.02 12.80 -7.54
C GLY A 10 0.12 11.82 -7.22
N ARG A 11 0.57 11.81 -5.96
CA ARG A 11 1.66 10.96 -5.46
C ARG A 11 1.20 9.97 -4.40
N ILE A 12 -0.07 9.57 -4.47
CA ILE A 12 -0.66 8.61 -3.54
C ILE A 12 -0.39 7.18 -4.04
N PHE A 13 0.13 6.35 -3.15
CA PHE A 13 0.35 4.93 -3.41
C PHE A 13 -0.36 4.10 -2.35
N GLY A 14 -1.01 3.03 -2.81
CA GLY A 14 -1.66 2.05 -1.95
C GLY A 14 -1.05 0.66 -2.10
N CYS A 15 -0.94 -0.06 -1.00
CA CYS A 15 -0.54 -1.47 -0.96
C CYS A 15 -1.63 -2.28 -0.24
N THR A 16 -2.01 -3.42 -0.80
CA THR A 16 -3.01 -4.33 -0.21
C THR A 16 -2.80 -5.75 -0.69
N GLU A 17 -3.22 -6.75 0.08
CA GLU A 17 -3.27 -8.16 -0.38
C GLU A 17 -4.41 -8.41 -1.37
N ASN A 18 -5.36 -7.47 -1.49
CA ASN A 18 -6.45 -7.60 -2.44
C ASN A 18 -6.00 -7.21 -3.85
N ALA A 19 -5.94 -8.20 -4.75
CA ALA A 19 -5.54 -8.03 -6.15
C ALA A 19 -6.36 -7.00 -6.93
N THR A 20 -7.61 -6.73 -6.52
CA THR A 20 -8.49 -5.73 -7.16
C THR A 20 -8.35 -4.34 -6.56
N GLY A 21 -7.75 -4.21 -5.37
CA GLY A 21 -7.70 -2.95 -4.64
C GLY A 21 -9.05 -2.50 -4.09
N SER A 22 -10.06 -3.37 -4.04
CA SER A 22 -11.43 -2.99 -3.64
C SER A 22 -11.57 -2.54 -2.19
N ASN A 23 -10.56 -2.82 -1.35
CA ASN A 23 -10.49 -2.36 0.03
C ASN A 23 -9.74 -1.04 0.21
N LEU A 24 -9.25 -0.41 -0.87
CA LEU A 24 -8.63 0.90 -0.80
C LEU A 24 -9.70 2.01 -0.72
N PRO A 25 -9.45 3.11 0.02
CA PRO A 25 -10.41 4.21 0.16
C PRO A 25 -10.77 4.83 -1.20
N SER A 26 -12.06 4.88 -1.52
CA SER A 26 -12.55 5.44 -2.79
C SER A 26 -12.28 6.93 -2.95
N GLN A 27 -12.21 7.68 -1.84
CA GLN A 27 -11.90 9.11 -1.80
C GLN A 27 -10.48 9.45 -2.29
N LEU A 28 -9.56 8.49 -2.25
CA LEU A 28 -8.18 8.63 -2.75
C LEU A 28 -7.99 7.86 -4.07
N GLY A 29 -9.07 7.42 -4.70
CA GLY A 29 -9.08 6.86 -6.05
C GLY A 29 -9.20 7.95 -7.13
N PRO A 30 -9.23 7.57 -8.42
CA PRO A 30 -9.24 6.20 -8.93
C PRO A 30 -7.90 5.49 -8.73
N TRP A 31 -7.98 4.19 -8.40
CA TRP A 31 -6.81 3.34 -8.16
C TRP A 31 -6.42 2.58 -9.43
N ASN A 32 -5.14 2.65 -9.78
CA ASN A 32 -4.57 1.91 -10.91
C ASN A 32 -3.51 0.93 -10.41
N SER A 33 -3.78 -0.37 -10.56
CA SER A 33 -2.77 -1.40 -10.28
C SER A 33 -1.60 -1.25 -11.25
N PHE A 34 -0.37 -1.35 -10.74
CA PHE A 34 0.82 -1.26 -11.60
C PHE A 34 1.89 -2.31 -11.31
N LYS A 35 1.90 -2.91 -10.10
CA LYS A 35 2.88 -3.94 -9.75
C LYS A 35 2.34 -4.83 -8.64
N SER A 36 2.78 -6.08 -8.61
CA SER A 36 2.64 -6.96 -7.46
C SER A 36 4.03 -7.42 -7.02
N ILE A 37 4.26 -7.50 -5.72
CA ILE A 37 5.53 -7.92 -5.14
C ILE A 37 5.27 -8.82 -3.93
N THR A 38 6.26 -9.62 -3.59
CA THR A 38 6.28 -10.32 -2.31
C THR A 38 7.11 -9.49 -1.34
N LEU A 39 6.52 -9.14 -0.19
CA LEU A 39 7.21 -8.48 0.91
C LEU A 39 7.48 -9.48 2.03
N ASN A 40 8.71 -9.44 2.54
CA ASN A 40 9.14 -10.22 3.70
C ASN A 40 9.94 -9.31 4.65
N ARG A 41 9.75 -9.46 5.97
CA ARG A 41 10.43 -8.62 6.97
C ARG A 41 11.93 -8.86 7.05
N ASP A 42 12.37 -10.05 6.66
CA ASP A 42 13.76 -10.50 6.78
C ASP A 42 14.53 -10.42 5.44
N GLU A 43 13.89 -9.93 4.36
CA GLU A 43 14.52 -9.77 3.04
C GLU A 43 15.04 -8.35 2.80
N GLU A 44 15.76 -8.18 1.69
CA GLU A 44 16.31 -6.89 1.29
C GLU A 44 15.21 -5.80 1.21
N PRO A 45 15.54 -4.55 1.60
CA PRO A 45 14.60 -3.45 1.52
C PRO A 45 14.07 -3.27 0.10
N THR A 46 12.75 -3.23 -0.05
CA THR A 46 12.14 -2.86 -1.33
C THR A 46 12.22 -1.35 -1.53
N PRO A 47 12.86 -0.85 -2.59
CA PRO A 47 12.97 0.60 -2.81
C PRO A 47 11.61 1.30 -2.82
N GLY A 48 11.48 2.37 -2.06
CA GLY A 48 10.26 3.19 -1.98
C GLY A 48 9.14 2.62 -1.08
N ILE A 49 9.37 1.49 -0.41
CA ILE A 49 8.39 0.90 0.52
C ILE A 49 9.08 0.62 1.86
N ASN A 50 8.52 1.16 2.94
CA ASN A 50 8.87 0.70 4.27
C ASN A 50 8.17 -0.64 4.53
N THR A 51 8.90 -1.75 4.34
CA THR A 51 8.33 -3.10 4.45
C THR A 51 7.66 -3.37 5.79
N ARG A 52 8.24 -2.92 6.91
CA ARG A 52 7.66 -3.14 8.24
C ARG A 52 6.32 -2.41 8.37
N GLU A 53 6.30 -1.11 8.11
CA GLU A 53 5.08 -0.29 8.19
C GLU A 53 4.00 -0.80 7.25
N CYS A 54 4.35 -1.17 6.02
CA CYS A 54 3.41 -1.70 5.04
C CYS A 54 2.75 -3.00 5.55
N LEU A 55 3.55 -3.95 6.05
CA LEU A 55 3.03 -5.22 6.56
C LEU A 55 2.20 -5.04 7.84
N ASP A 56 2.60 -4.12 8.73
CA ASP A 56 1.84 -3.80 9.95
C ASP A 56 0.51 -3.12 9.62
N ASP A 57 0.52 -2.16 8.69
CA ASP A 57 -0.68 -1.46 8.26
C ASP A 57 -1.67 -2.38 7.54
N ILE A 58 -1.19 -3.24 6.63
CA ILE A 58 -2.04 -4.23 5.98
C ILE A 58 -2.69 -5.16 7.01
N LYS A 59 -1.95 -5.58 8.03
CA LYS A 59 -2.50 -6.43 9.10
C LYS A 59 -3.55 -5.71 9.95
N ASN A 60 -3.35 -4.42 10.23
CA ASN A 60 -4.21 -3.66 11.14
C ASN A 60 -5.42 -3.01 10.44
N TYR A 61 -5.25 -2.57 9.19
CA TYR A 61 -6.23 -1.77 8.43
C TYR A 61 -6.67 -2.44 7.12
N GLY A 62 -6.00 -3.52 6.70
CA GLY A 62 -6.24 -4.20 5.42
C GLY A 62 -5.48 -3.59 4.24
N PHE A 63 -4.90 -2.41 4.40
CA PHE A 63 -4.11 -1.71 3.38
C PHE A 63 -3.05 -0.81 4.01
N HIS A 64 -2.10 -0.35 3.21
CA HIS A 64 -1.11 0.66 3.55
C HIS A 64 -1.16 1.79 2.52
N LEU A 65 -1.12 3.04 2.96
CA LEU A 65 -1.15 4.22 2.09
C LEU A 65 0.00 5.17 2.37
N THR A 66 0.55 5.74 1.31
CA THR A 66 1.49 6.85 1.37
C THR A 66 1.09 7.97 0.42
N ASP A 67 1.42 9.21 0.77
CA ASP A 67 1.46 10.36 -0.14
C ASP A 67 2.89 10.89 -0.17
N ALA A 68 3.53 10.84 -1.34
CA ALA A 68 4.92 11.25 -1.52
C ALA A 68 5.88 10.57 -0.54
N HIS A 69 5.65 9.27 -0.27
CA HIS A 69 6.35 8.43 0.71
C HIS A 69 6.10 8.77 2.19
N VAL A 70 5.19 9.69 2.51
CA VAL A 70 4.72 9.93 3.87
C VAL A 70 3.55 9.00 4.16
N ARG A 71 3.63 8.21 5.23
CA ARG A 71 2.56 7.32 5.67
C ARG A 71 1.29 8.11 6.04
N ILE A 72 0.16 7.74 5.44
CA ILE A 72 -1.15 8.37 5.68
C ILE A 72 -2.26 7.36 6.05
N THR A 73 -1.93 6.07 6.20
CA THR A 73 -2.90 4.98 6.42
C THR A 73 -3.90 5.27 7.54
N GLU A 74 -3.42 5.72 8.70
CA GLU A 74 -4.25 6.02 9.89
C GLU A 74 -5.21 7.21 9.72
N LYS A 75 -4.97 8.06 8.72
CA LYS A 75 -5.83 9.22 8.42
C LYS A 75 -6.95 8.87 7.43
N ALA A 76 -6.88 7.69 6.81
CA ALA A 76 -7.78 7.25 5.77
C ALA A 76 -8.78 6.17 6.25
N THR A 77 -8.73 5.82 7.54
CA THR A 77 -9.64 4.92 8.26
C THR A 77 -10.80 5.66 8.89
#